data_AF-A0A422MMX1-F1
#
_entry.id   AF-A0A422MMX1-F1
#
_cell.length_a   1.000
_cell.length_b   1.000
_cell.length_c   1.000
_cell.angle_alpha   90.00
_cell.angle_beta   90.00
_cell.angle_gamma   90.00
#
_symmetry.space_group_name_H-M   'P 1'
#
loop_
_entity.id
_entity.type
_entity.pdbx_description
1 polymer ?
#
loop_
_entity_poly.entity_id
_entity_poly.type
_entity_poly.pdbx_seq_one_letter_code
_entity_poly.pdbx_strand_id
1 'polypeptide(L)'
;MKTVLLATIHHPNISLPQLKQITAATTKIFSAVYVTISTVTSPEITQLLTEETDFHCQVITPHGAADARRKVLDFCLQDVDYQANLFYCDFDKVLTAMLTARQTLKIFVAQLQLTGGYCIIGRNSEVMASYPATWRETEAITNKAAAVFFALPNLDITAGCCAFSQNAARYIVANSHERLTDTEWPVICKAAGLPILAVRVGFLPFNEQLNAGRDDHHWHGYTARLALALQALQSLEQGDVMVHKNLPVKSAQIGWPFNLKG
;
A
#
# COMPACT_ATOMS: atom_id res chain seq x y z
N MET A 1 -0.18 -9.73 -17.34
CA MET A 1 0.30 -10.32 -16.07
C MET A 1 -0.85 -10.37 -15.07
N LYS A 2 -0.91 -11.36 -14.17
CA LYS A 2 -1.91 -11.36 -13.09
C LYS A 2 -1.56 -10.30 -12.05
N THR A 3 -2.56 -9.80 -11.32
CA THR A 3 -2.38 -8.82 -10.24
C THR A 3 -3.01 -9.35 -8.96
N VAL A 4 -2.23 -9.38 -7.89
CA VAL A 4 -2.65 -9.79 -6.54
C VAL A 4 -2.82 -8.54 -5.68
N LEU A 5 -3.96 -8.44 -4.96
CA LEU A 5 -4.21 -7.36 -4.02
C LEU A 5 -3.63 -7.71 -2.65
N LEU A 6 -2.94 -6.76 -2.03
CA LEU A 6 -2.52 -6.79 -0.63
C LEU A 6 -3.20 -5.63 0.09
N ALA A 7 -3.82 -5.88 1.23
CA ALA A 7 -4.43 -4.83 2.04
C ALA A 7 -4.35 -5.11 3.54
N THR A 8 -4.48 -4.07 4.36
CA THR A 8 -4.57 -4.20 5.82
C THR A 8 -5.94 -3.77 6.31
N ILE A 9 -6.56 -4.57 7.18
CA ILE A 9 -7.90 -4.34 7.72
C ILE A 9 -7.81 -4.07 9.22
N HIS A 10 -8.30 -2.91 9.65
CA HIS A 10 -8.36 -2.53 11.05
C HIS A 10 -9.71 -1.87 11.33
N HIS A 11 -10.70 -2.67 11.74
CA HIS A 11 -12.04 -2.18 12.12
C HIS A 11 -12.69 -1.27 11.05
N PRO A 12 -12.98 -1.78 9.84
CA PRO A 12 -13.51 -0.96 8.77
C PRO A 12 -14.95 -0.51 9.08
N ASN A 13 -15.27 0.75 8.82
CA ASN A 13 -16.60 1.31 9.04
C ASN A 13 -17.54 1.01 7.86
N ILE A 14 -17.97 -0.24 7.72
CA ILE A 14 -18.82 -0.70 6.62
C ILE A 14 -19.86 -1.72 7.08
N SER A 15 -21.04 -1.69 6.47
CA SER A 15 -22.07 -2.70 6.74
C SER A 15 -21.73 -4.06 6.12
N LEU A 16 -22.10 -5.16 6.79
CA LEU A 16 -21.87 -6.53 6.28
C LEU A 16 -22.44 -6.77 4.87
N PRO A 17 -23.65 -6.32 4.50
CA PRO A 17 -24.17 -6.50 3.15
C PRO A 17 -23.34 -5.79 2.08
N GLN A 18 -22.88 -4.57 2.36
CA GLN A 18 -22.00 -3.83 1.44
C GLN A 18 -20.63 -4.49 1.34
N LEU A 19 -20.05 -4.92 2.47
CA LEU A 19 -18.78 -5.66 2.48
C LEU A 19 -18.87 -6.91 1.60
N LYS A 20 -19.92 -7.73 1.77
CA LYS A 20 -20.15 -8.93 0.95
C LYS A 20 -20.16 -8.62 -0.56
N GLN A 21 -20.85 -7.56 -0.95
CA GLN A 21 -20.91 -7.14 -2.37
C GLN A 21 -19.55 -6.68 -2.89
N ILE A 22 -18.79 -5.94 -2.08
CA ILE A 22 -17.46 -5.44 -2.46
C ILE A 22 -16.46 -6.60 -2.54
N THR A 23 -16.46 -7.51 -1.59
CA THR A 23 -15.62 -8.72 -1.58
C THR A 23 -15.82 -9.50 -2.88
N ALA A 24 -17.06 -9.86 -3.22
CA ALA A 24 -17.39 -10.58 -4.46
C ALA A 24 -17.09 -9.81 -5.76
N ALA A 25 -17.03 -8.47 -5.70
CA ALA A 25 -16.64 -7.65 -6.83
C ALA A 25 -15.11 -7.51 -6.96
N THR A 26 -14.39 -7.58 -5.84
CA THR A 26 -12.93 -7.45 -5.77
C THR A 26 -12.24 -8.67 -6.39
N THR A 27 -12.77 -9.86 -6.16
CA THR A 27 -12.29 -11.12 -6.76
C THR A 27 -12.43 -11.17 -8.29
N LYS A 28 -13.22 -10.26 -8.88
CA LYS A 28 -13.34 -10.11 -10.34
C LYS A 28 -12.30 -9.16 -10.94
N ILE A 29 -11.55 -8.43 -10.11
CA ILE A 29 -10.53 -7.46 -10.52
C ILE A 29 -9.13 -8.01 -10.27
N PHE A 30 -8.93 -8.71 -9.15
CA PHE A 30 -7.65 -9.28 -8.75
C PHE A 30 -7.68 -10.80 -8.82
N SER A 31 -6.53 -11.43 -9.09
CA SER A 31 -6.45 -12.88 -9.18
C SER A 31 -6.45 -13.59 -7.82
N ALA A 32 -6.08 -12.86 -6.76
CA ALA A 32 -6.14 -13.27 -5.36
C ALA A 32 -6.09 -12.00 -4.50
N VAL A 33 -6.60 -12.10 -3.27
CA VAL A 33 -6.57 -11.01 -2.29
C VAL A 33 -5.94 -11.52 -1.00
N TYR A 34 -4.88 -10.87 -0.56
CA TYR A 34 -4.22 -11.15 0.72
C TYR A 34 -4.50 -10.01 1.68
N VAL A 35 -4.98 -10.34 2.87
CA VAL A 35 -5.27 -9.36 3.90
C VAL A 35 -4.74 -9.79 5.26
N THR A 36 -4.17 -8.83 5.98
CA THR A 36 -4.03 -8.95 7.43
C THR A 36 -5.23 -8.30 8.11
N ILE A 37 -5.86 -8.99 9.06
CA ILE A 37 -7.02 -8.51 9.81
C ILE A 37 -6.62 -8.30 11.27
N SER A 38 -6.76 -7.08 11.76
CA SER A 38 -6.51 -6.78 13.18
C SER A 38 -7.48 -7.54 14.09
N THR A 39 -7.01 -8.06 15.22
CA THR A 39 -7.84 -8.74 16.24
C THR A 39 -8.95 -7.85 16.85
N VAL A 40 -8.92 -6.54 16.62
CA VAL A 40 -9.98 -5.60 17.04
C VAL A 40 -11.11 -5.46 16.01
N THR A 41 -10.95 -6.06 14.83
CA THR A 41 -12.00 -6.11 13.80
C THR A 41 -13.14 -7.00 14.30
N SER A 42 -14.38 -6.67 13.94
CA SER A 42 -15.54 -7.42 14.44
C SER A 42 -15.46 -8.90 14.00
N PRO A 43 -15.94 -9.85 14.84
CA PRO A 43 -15.96 -11.27 14.49
C PRO A 43 -16.75 -11.53 13.19
N GLU A 44 -17.85 -10.83 12.96
CA GLU A 44 -18.72 -10.99 11.80
C GLU A 44 -18.03 -10.56 10.50
N ILE A 45 -17.28 -9.45 10.54
CA ILE A 45 -16.47 -8.99 9.40
C ILE A 45 -15.34 -9.98 9.13
N THR A 46 -14.68 -10.45 10.18
CA THR A 46 -13.59 -11.41 10.07
C THR A 46 -14.09 -12.72 9.45
N GLN A 47 -15.20 -13.25 9.95
CA GLN A 47 -15.82 -14.47 9.44
C GLN A 47 -16.19 -14.33 7.96
N LEU A 48 -16.88 -13.25 7.58
CA LEU A 48 -17.28 -12.99 6.20
C LEU A 48 -16.09 -13.01 5.24
N LEU A 49 -14.97 -12.42 5.63
CA LEU A 49 -13.76 -12.37 4.80
C LEU A 49 -13.04 -13.72 4.74
N THR A 50 -12.97 -14.46 5.85
CA THR A 50 -12.31 -15.77 5.91
C THR A 50 -13.07 -16.88 5.19
N GLU A 51 -14.39 -16.72 4.98
CA GLU A 51 -15.22 -17.69 4.25
C GLU A 51 -15.13 -17.50 2.72
N GLU A 52 -14.60 -16.36 2.24
CA GLU A 52 -14.43 -16.11 0.82
C GLU A 52 -13.14 -16.77 0.29
N THR A 53 -13.28 -17.62 -0.73
CA THR A 53 -12.19 -18.50 -1.17
C THR A 53 -10.98 -17.73 -1.72
N ASP A 54 -11.21 -16.62 -2.42
CA ASP A 54 -10.14 -15.81 -3.01
C ASP A 54 -9.56 -14.76 -2.03
N PHE A 55 -10.06 -14.72 -0.78
CA PHE A 55 -9.57 -13.86 0.30
C PHE A 55 -8.72 -14.66 1.28
N HIS A 56 -7.41 -14.60 1.08
CA HIS A 56 -6.42 -15.17 1.97
C HIS A 56 -6.24 -14.23 3.17
N CYS A 57 -6.64 -14.69 4.35
CA CYS A 57 -6.71 -13.86 5.54
C CYS A 57 -5.72 -14.31 6.61
N GLN A 58 -4.98 -13.37 7.21
CA GLN A 58 -4.17 -13.60 8.40
C GLN A 58 -4.60 -12.66 9.53
N VAL A 59 -5.13 -13.22 10.63
CA VAL A 59 -5.52 -12.43 11.80
C VAL A 59 -4.29 -12.10 12.64
N ILE A 60 -4.08 -10.82 12.99
CA ILE A 60 -2.88 -10.33 13.68
C ILE A 60 -3.22 -9.36 14.82
N THR A 61 -2.42 -9.36 15.87
CA THR A 61 -2.46 -8.30 16.89
C THR A 61 -1.94 -6.98 16.29
N PRO A 62 -2.62 -5.83 16.51
CA PRO A 62 -2.22 -4.56 15.92
C PRO A 62 -0.93 -4.01 16.55
N HIS A 63 0.11 -3.84 15.73
CA HIS A 63 1.36 -3.15 16.09
C HIS A 63 1.68 -1.97 15.15
N GLY A 64 0.62 -1.36 14.58
CA GLY A 64 0.72 -0.24 13.63
C GLY A 64 0.63 -0.67 12.17
N ALA A 65 0.34 0.29 11.29
CA ALA A 65 0.10 0.03 9.88
C ALA A 65 1.32 -0.57 9.16
N ALA A 66 2.53 -0.10 9.47
CA ALA A 66 3.76 -0.61 8.86
C ALA A 66 4.01 -2.10 9.16
N ASP A 67 3.73 -2.54 10.39
CA ASP A 67 3.83 -3.96 10.77
C ASP A 67 2.81 -4.82 9.99
N ALA A 68 1.55 -4.38 9.93
CA ALA A 68 0.51 -5.08 9.18
C ALA A 68 0.85 -5.18 7.68
N ARG A 69 1.36 -4.09 7.08
CA ARG A 69 1.82 -4.02 5.69
C ARG A 69 2.96 -5.01 5.39
N ARG A 70 3.92 -5.13 6.30
CA ARG A 70 5.01 -6.12 6.18
C ARG A 70 4.50 -7.55 6.29
N LYS A 71 3.60 -7.82 7.25
CA LYS A 71 3.02 -9.15 7.45
C LYS A 71 2.19 -9.61 6.26
N VAL A 72 1.35 -8.75 5.68
CA VAL A 72 0.57 -9.13 4.49
C VAL A 72 1.47 -9.39 3.29
N LEU A 73 2.58 -8.66 3.17
CA LEU A 73 3.55 -8.89 2.10
C LEU A 73 4.28 -10.23 2.27
N ASP A 74 4.80 -10.50 3.47
CA ASP A 74 5.47 -11.77 3.77
C ASP A 74 4.52 -12.97 3.57
N PHE A 75 3.30 -12.87 4.11
CA PHE A 75 2.24 -13.85 3.92
C PHE A 75 1.94 -14.11 2.43
N CYS A 76 1.77 -13.06 1.63
CA CYS A 76 1.54 -13.18 0.20
C CYS A 76 2.70 -13.86 -0.53
N LEU A 77 3.95 -13.52 -0.19
CA LEU A 77 5.13 -14.09 -0.87
C LEU A 77 5.39 -15.56 -0.52
N GLN A 78 4.89 -16.05 0.61
CA GLN A 78 4.97 -17.47 0.98
C GLN A 78 3.99 -18.33 0.19
N ASP A 79 2.88 -17.76 -0.28
CA ASP A 79 1.78 -18.48 -0.92
C ASP A 79 1.75 -18.31 -2.46
N VAL A 80 2.07 -17.11 -2.98
CA VAL A 80 2.03 -16.85 -4.43
C VAL A 80 3.27 -17.40 -5.13
N ASP A 81 3.10 -18.49 -5.86
CA ASP A 81 4.16 -19.23 -6.58
C ASP A 81 4.25 -18.92 -8.09
N TYR A 82 3.43 -18.01 -8.59
CA TYR A 82 3.38 -17.61 -10.00
C TYR A 82 3.80 -16.15 -10.20
N GLN A 83 4.21 -15.79 -11.42
CA GLN A 83 4.59 -14.41 -11.73
C GLN A 83 3.38 -13.46 -11.69
N ALA A 84 3.43 -12.48 -10.79
CA ALA A 84 2.36 -11.50 -10.58
C ALA A 84 2.89 -10.10 -10.26
N ASN A 85 2.07 -9.09 -10.57
CA ASN A 85 2.20 -7.76 -9.97
C ASN A 85 1.54 -7.79 -8.59
N LEU A 86 2.25 -7.31 -7.57
CA LEU A 86 1.69 -7.13 -6.24
C LEU A 86 1.18 -5.70 -6.14
N PHE A 87 -0.10 -5.53 -5.84
CA PHE A 87 -0.78 -4.24 -5.71
C PHE A 87 -1.18 -4.06 -4.26
N TYR A 88 -0.55 -3.12 -3.56
CA TYR A 88 -0.91 -2.79 -2.20
C TYR A 88 -1.84 -1.57 -2.17
N CYS A 89 -2.89 -1.63 -1.34
CA CYS A 89 -3.74 -0.49 -1.04
C CYS A 89 -4.38 -0.67 0.34
N ASP A 90 -4.43 0.40 1.15
CA ASP A 90 -5.18 0.36 2.42
C ASP A 90 -6.64 -0.03 2.18
N PHE A 91 -7.21 -0.89 3.04
CA PHE A 91 -8.50 -1.52 2.73
C PHE A 91 -9.65 -0.52 2.67
N ASP A 92 -9.65 0.50 3.51
CA ASP A 92 -10.60 1.63 3.47
C ASP A 92 -10.58 2.36 2.11
N LYS A 93 -9.41 2.50 1.48
CA LYS A 93 -9.25 3.04 0.13
C LYS A 93 -9.73 2.06 -0.93
N VAL A 94 -9.52 0.75 -0.76
CA VAL A 94 -10.12 -0.27 -1.62
C VAL A 94 -11.65 -0.19 -1.55
N LEU A 95 -12.23 -0.15 -0.35
CA LEU A 95 -13.68 0.00 -0.15
C LEU A 95 -14.19 1.26 -0.85
N THR A 96 -13.52 2.38 -0.63
CA THR A 96 -13.88 3.67 -1.24
C THR A 96 -13.81 3.61 -2.77
N ALA A 97 -12.73 3.06 -3.33
CA ALA A 97 -12.56 2.87 -4.77
C ALA A 97 -13.65 1.98 -5.37
N MET A 98 -13.98 0.88 -4.70
CA MET A 98 -15.01 -0.06 -5.15
C MET A 98 -16.42 0.53 -5.12
N LEU A 99 -16.70 1.46 -4.21
CA LEU A 99 -17.98 2.15 -4.12
C LEU A 99 -18.11 3.32 -5.10
N THR A 100 -17.02 4.05 -5.36
CA THR A 100 -17.09 5.34 -6.06
C THR A 100 -16.44 5.36 -7.44
N ALA A 101 -15.45 4.48 -7.69
CA ALA A 101 -14.59 4.53 -8.87
C ALA A 101 -14.19 3.13 -9.38
N ARG A 102 -15.03 2.12 -9.17
CA ARG A 102 -14.73 0.70 -9.45
C ARG A 102 -14.24 0.45 -10.87
N GLN A 103 -14.86 1.09 -11.86
CA GLN A 103 -14.50 0.90 -13.26
C GLN A 103 -13.10 1.46 -13.55
N THR A 104 -12.75 2.60 -12.97
CA THR A 104 -11.41 3.21 -13.09
C THR A 104 -10.34 2.31 -12.45
N LEU A 105 -10.61 1.78 -11.25
CA LEU A 105 -9.72 0.79 -10.61
C LEU A 105 -9.54 -0.45 -11.50
N LYS A 106 -10.64 -1.01 -12.01
CA LYS A 106 -10.61 -2.20 -12.87
C LYS A 106 -9.77 -1.98 -14.14
N ILE A 107 -9.96 -0.85 -14.81
CA ILE A 107 -9.18 -0.51 -16.02
C ILE A 107 -7.70 -0.38 -15.67
N PHE A 108 -7.38 0.32 -14.59
CA PHE A 108 -6.00 0.49 -14.14
C PHE A 108 -5.32 -0.85 -13.84
N VAL A 109 -5.97 -1.72 -13.05
CA VAL A 109 -5.43 -3.05 -12.70
C VAL A 109 -5.22 -3.92 -13.93
N ALA A 110 -6.13 -3.87 -14.90
CA ALA A 110 -5.99 -4.61 -16.16
C ALA A 110 -4.80 -4.12 -17.02
N GLN A 111 -4.51 -2.82 -16.98
CA GLN A 111 -3.42 -2.19 -17.71
C GLN A 111 -2.07 -2.26 -16.99
N LEU A 112 -2.06 -2.60 -15.69
CA LEU A 112 -0.85 -2.68 -14.89
C LEU A 112 0.07 -3.80 -15.40
N GLN A 113 1.20 -3.40 -15.99
CA GLN A 113 2.26 -4.30 -16.46
C GLN A 113 3.61 -3.84 -15.89
N LEU A 114 3.88 -4.19 -14.64
CA LEU A 114 5.16 -3.86 -14.01
C LEU A 114 6.15 -5.03 -14.15
N THR A 115 7.04 -4.94 -15.13
CA THR A 115 8.03 -6.00 -15.40
C THR A 115 9.19 -6.03 -14.40
N GLY A 116 9.38 -4.94 -13.64
CA GLY A 116 10.38 -4.84 -12.58
C GLY A 116 10.19 -3.57 -11.74
N GLY A 117 10.74 -3.58 -10.52
CA GLY A 117 10.77 -2.43 -9.63
C GLY A 117 9.46 -2.12 -8.92
N TYR A 118 9.24 -0.82 -8.67
CA TYR A 118 8.20 -0.29 -7.80
C TYR A 118 7.50 0.91 -8.46
N CYS A 119 6.18 0.95 -8.35
CA CYS A 119 5.33 2.00 -8.87
C CYS A 119 4.55 2.65 -7.72
N ILE A 120 4.81 3.93 -7.50
CA ILE A 120 4.05 4.78 -6.56
C ILE A 120 2.73 5.17 -7.24
N ILE A 121 1.60 4.85 -6.62
CA ILE A 121 0.27 5.11 -7.16
C ILE A 121 -0.38 6.22 -6.34
N GLY A 122 -0.19 7.46 -6.80
CA GLY A 122 -0.66 8.67 -6.14
C GLY A 122 -2.07 9.09 -6.56
N ARG A 123 -2.73 9.93 -5.77
CA ARG A 123 -4.05 10.53 -6.06
C ARG A 123 -3.92 11.65 -7.08
N ASN A 124 -4.66 11.75 -8.18
CA ASN A 124 -4.57 12.93 -9.05
C ASN A 124 -4.99 14.24 -8.33
N SER A 125 -4.85 15.40 -9.00
CA SER A 125 -5.18 16.72 -8.42
C SER A 125 -6.62 16.80 -7.93
N GLU A 126 -7.56 16.25 -8.69
CA GLU A 126 -8.99 16.27 -8.38
C GLU A 126 -9.28 15.42 -7.14
N VAL A 127 -8.69 14.22 -7.07
CA VAL A 127 -8.81 13.32 -5.93
C VAL A 127 -8.13 13.91 -4.69
N MET A 128 -6.93 14.47 -4.82
CA MET A 128 -6.23 15.11 -3.70
C MET A 128 -7.06 16.25 -3.12
N ALA A 129 -7.77 17.02 -3.94
CA ALA A 129 -8.63 18.11 -3.49
C ALA A 129 -9.81 17.65 -2.61
N SER A 130 -10.22 16.38 -2.67
CA SER A 130 -11.25 15.82 -1.79
C SER A 130 -10.77 15.61 -0.35
N TYR A 131 -9.46 15.61 -0.10
CA TYR A 131 -8.91 15.36 1.23
C TYR A 131 -8.93 16.61 2.13
N PRO A 132 -9.00 16.43 3.47
CA PRO A 132 -8.91 17.52 4.43
C PRO A 132 -7.63 18.35 4.25
N ALA A 133 -7.70 19.66 4.56
CA ALA A 133 -6.56 20.57 4.42
C ALA A 133 -5.33 20.10 5.23
N THR A 134 -5.56 19.57 6.44
CA THR A 134 -4.54 18.98 7.31
C THR A 134 -3.72 17.91 6.59
N TRP A 135 -4.35 17.07 5.77
CA TRP A 135 -3.67 16.04 4.97
C TRP A 135 -2.96 16.68 3.78
N ARG A 136 -3.70 17.46 2.98
CA ARG A 136 -3.18 18.03 1.72
C ARG A 136 -1.91 18.86 1.94
N GLU A 137 -1.93 19.72 2.96
CA GLU A 137 -0.83 20.64 3.24
C GLU A 137 0.40 19.95 3.82
N THR A 138 0.21 19.00 4.76
CA THR A 138 1.32 18.28 5.37
C THR A 138 1.94 17.27 4.40
N GLU A 139 1.12 16.57 3.61
CA GLU A 139 1.59 15.63 2.61
C GLU A 139 2.27 16.32 1.43
N ALA A 140 1.93 17.58 1.13
CA ALA A 140 2.66 18.37 0.12
C ALA A 140 4.15 18.55 0.46
N ILE A 141 4.50 18.66 1.75
CA ILE A 141 5.89 18.76 2.21
C ILE A 141 6.63 17.46 1.87
N THR A 142 6.07 16.33 2.29
CA THR A 142 6.62 15.00 2.01
C THR A 142 6.74 14.74 0.51
N ASN A 143 5.69 15.04 -0.25
CA ASN A 143 5.64 14.82 -1.69
C ASN A 143 6.71 15.63 -2.43
N LYS A 144 6.99 16.87 -1.99
CA LYS A 144 8.05 17.71 -2.56
C LYS A 144 9.43 17.11 -2.31
N ALA A 145 9.72 16.68 -1.08
CA ALA A 145 11.01 16.07 -0.75
C ALA A 145 11.21 14.75 -1.49
N ALA A 146 10.19 13.89 -1.52
CA ALA A 146 10.24 12.61 -2.22
C ALA A 146 10.41 12.80 -3.73
N ALA A 147 9.75 13.81 -4.34
CA ALA A 147 9.94 14.12 -5.76
C ALA A 147 11.40 14.45 -6.11
N VAL A 148 12.10 15.20 -5.24
CA VAL A 148 13.53 15.49 -5.39
C VAL A 148 14.36 14.21 -5.21
N PHE A 149 14.13 13.48 -4.12
CA PHE A 149 14.87 12.27 -3.80
C PHE A 149 14.78 11.21 -4.91
N PHE A 150 13.58 10.96 -5.44
CA PHE A 150 13.36 9.99 -6.50
C PHE A 150 13.64 10.53 -7.91
N ALA A 151 13.90 11.82 -8.08
CA ALA A 151 13.96 12.51 -9.36
C ALA A 151 12.68 12.30 -10.21
N LEU A 152 11.52 12.33 -9.55
CA LEU A 152 10.20 12.14 -10.15
C LEU A 152 9.32 13.35 -9.84
N PRO A 153 9.02 14.22 -10.83
CA PRO A 153 8.18 15.39 -10.60
C PRO A 153 6.72 14.97 -10.28
N ASN A 154 6.01 15.82 -9.54
CA ASN A 154 4.58 15.66 -9.24
C ASN A 154 4.21 14.34 -8.53
N LEU A 155 5.07 13.89 -7.61
CA LEU A 155 4.87 12.68 -6.83
C LEU A 155 3.73 12.83 -5.80
N ASP A 156 3.03 11.73 -5.50
CA ASP A 156 2.19 11.59 -4.30
C ASP A 156 2.48 10.24 -3.66
N ILE A 157 3.42 10.26 -2.72
CA ILE A 157 3.98 9.07 -2.10
C ILE A 157 3.14 8.59 -0.91
N THR A 158 2.36 9.48 -0.31
CA THR A 158 1.58 9.21 0.92
C THR A 158 0.17 8.70 0.64
N ALA A 159 -0.10 8.24 -0.58
CA ALA A 159 -1.43 7.78 -0.99
C ALA A 159 -1.85 6.45 -0.36
N GLY A 160 -0.92 5.71 0.28
CA GLY A 160 -1.19 4.37 0.82
C GLY A 160 -1.52 3.35 -0.26
N CYS A 161 -1.03 3.57 -1.48
CA CYS A 161 -1.26 2.71 -2.64
C CYS A 161 -0.01 2.62 -3.52
N CYS A 162 0.35 1.40 -3.90
CA CYS A 162 1.49 1.14 -4.77
C CYS A 162 1.34 -0.19 -5.51
N ALA A 163 2.18 -0.39 -6.51
CA ALA A 163 2.37 -1.70 -7.13
C ALA A 163 3.85 -2.00 -7.24
N PHE A 164 4.24 -3.27 -7.12
CA PHE A 164 5.62 -3.69 -7.22
C PHE A 164 5.74 -5.10 -7.76
N SER A 165 6.87 -5.37 -8.41
CA SER A 165 7.22 -6.70 -8.89
C SER A 165 7.57 -7.63 -7.71
N GLN A 166 7.45 -8.93 -7.90
CA GLN A 166 7.95 -9.92 -6.91
C GLN A 166 9.44 -9.74 -6.60
N ASN A 167 10.25 -9.32 -7.59
CA ASN A 167 11.66 -9.03 -7.34
C ASN A 167 11.82 -7.87 -6.33
N ALA A 168 11.10 -6.77 -6.53
CA ALA A 168 11.08 -5.66 -5.59
C ALA A 168 10.58 -6.09 -4.20
N ALA A 169 9.55 -6.93 -4.15
CA ALA A 169 9.01 -7.48 -2.91
C ALA A 169 10.07 -8.20 -2.05
N ARG A 170 10.99 -8.95 -2.66
CA ARG A 170 12.09 -9.63 -1.93
C ARG A 170 13.08 -8.68 -1.29
N TYR A 171 13.38 -7.57 -1.95
CA TYR A 171 14.22 -6.52 -1.35
C TYR A 171 13.46 -5.84 -0.21
N ILE A 172 12.18 -5.55 -0.40
CA ILE A 172 11.34 -4.95 0.64
C ILE A 172 11.30 -5.85 1.89
N VAL A 173 10.98 -7.13 1.76
CA VAL A 173 10.88 -8.05 2.92
C VAL A 173 12.23 -8.22 3.63
N ALA A 174 13.35 -8.24 2.90
CA ALA A 174 14.66 -8.38 3.51
C ALA A 174 15.15 -7.15 4.30
N ASN A 175 14.60 -5.96 4.01
CA ASN A 175 15.17 -4.71 4.52
C ASN A 175 14.14 -3.77 5.15
N SER A 176 12.83 -4.05 5.12
CA SER A 176 11.82 -3.16 5.71
C SER A 176 11.73 -3.36 7.22
N HIS A 177 12.01 -2.30 7.98
CA HIS A 177 11.98 -2.24 9.43
C HIS A 177 11.48 -0.89 9.98
N GLU A 178 11.41 0.14 9.15
CA GLU A 178 11.03 1.49 9.54
C GLU A 178 9.53 1.63 9.82
N ARG A 179 9.17 2.80 10.36
CA ARG A 179 7.80 3.14 10.76
C ARG A 179 6.89 3.52 9.60
N LEU A 180 7.43 3.98 8.47
CA LEU A 180 6.64 4.47 7.34
C LEU A 180 7.02 3.75 6.04
N THR A 181 6.23 2.75 5.68
CA THR A 181 6.45 1.93 4.49
C THR A 181 6.26 2.69 3.17
N ASP A 182 5.44 3.74 3.17
CA ASP A 182 5.17 4.57 1.99
C ASP A 182 6.45 5.19 1.40
N THR A 183 7.38 5.63 2.26
CA THR A 183 8.71 6.13 1.83
C THR A 183 9.77 5.04 1.85
N GLU A 184 9.74 4.14 2.84
CA GLU A 184 10.77 3.13 3.02
C GLU A 184 10.84 2.14 1.85
N TRP A 185 9.70 1.60 1.41
CA TRP A 185 9.68 0.57 0.36
C TRP A 185 10.25 1.06 -0.98
N PRO A 186 9.87 2.24 -1.52
CA PRO A 186 10.49 2.76 -2.73
C PRO A 186 11.97 3.15 -2.50
N VAL A 187 12.36 3.60 -1.30
CA VAL A 187 13.79 3.83 -0.95
C VAL A 187 14.59 2.54 -1.07
N ILE A 188 14.11 1.44 -0.46
CA ILE A 188 14.76 0.12 -0.54
C ILE A 188 14.92 -0.32 -1.99
N CYS A 189 13.86 -0.16 -2.80
CA CYS A 189 13.89 -0.52 -4.21
C CYS A 189 14.91 0.33 -5.00
N LYS A 190 14.98 1.64 -4.73
CA LYS A 190 15.94 2.54 -5.36
C LYS A 190 17.38 2.17 -4.99
N ALA A 191 17.63 1.89 -3.71
CA ALA A 191 18.94 1.46 -3.22
C ALA A 191 19.37 0.10 -3.80
N ALA A 192 18.42 -0.78 -4.13
CA ALA A 192 18.65 -2.02 -4.86
C ALA A 192 18.83 -1.83 -6.39
N GLY A 193 18.85 -0.59 -6.89
CA GLY A 193 18.98 -0.28 -8.31
C GLY A 193 17.74 -0.60 -9.15
N LEU A 194 16.58 -0.80 -8.53
CA LEU A 194 15.34 -1.09 -9.22
C LEU A 194 14.67 0.20 -9.75
N PRO A 195 13.97 0.13 -10.90
CA PRO A 195 13.26 1.28 -11.43
C PRO A 195 12.13 1.71 -10.47
N ILE A 196 12.06 3.02 -10.23
CA ILE A 196 10.96 3.65 -9.50
C ILE A 196 10.11 4.42 -10.51
N LEU A 197 8.83 4.07 -10.58
CA LEU A 197 7.83 4.71 -11.41
C LEU A 197 6.81 5.43 -10.52
N ALA A 198 6.10 6.39 -11.09
CA ALA A 198 4.99 7.05 -10.43
C ALA A 198 3.85 7.31 -11.40
N VAL A 199 2.62 7.10 -10.94
CA VAL A 199 1.38 7.39 -11.67
C VAL A 199 0.37 8.09 -10.77
N ARG A 200 -0.54 8.87 -11.36
CA ARG A 200 -1.63 9.54 -10.65
C ARG A 200 -2.96 8.98 -11.10
N VAL A 201 -3.84 8.68 -10.13
CA VAL A 201 -5.09 7.95 -10.39
C VAL A 201 -6.31 8.65 -9.81
N GLY A 202 -7.46 8.38 -10.42
CA GLY A 202 -8.76 8.92 -10.03
C GLY A 202 -9.56 8.06 -9.05
N PHE A 203 -9.06 6.88 -8.64
CA PHE A 203 -9.84 5.91 -7.85
C PHE A 203 -9.59 5.94 -6.34
N LEU A 204 -8.86 6.94 -5.83
CA LEU A 204 -8.50 7.05 -4.41
C LEU A 204 -9.15 8.24 -3.66
N PRO A 205 -10.45 8.57 -3.87
CA PRO A 205 -11.07 9.74 -3.23
C PRO A 205 -11.15 9.59 -1.72
N PHE A 206 -11.19 10.73 -1.03
CA PHE A 206 -11.52 10.79 0.37
C PHE A 206 -13.02 10.50 0.56
N ASN A 207 -13.35 9.73 1.57
CA ASN A 207 -14.70 9.46 2.00
C ASN A 207 -14.71 9.48 3.53
N GLU A 208 -15.36 10.50 4.09
CA GLU A 208 -15.36 10.76 5.53
C GLU A 208 -15.85 9.57 6.37
N GLN A 209 -16.80 8.78 5.85
CA GLN A 209 -17.29 7.61 6.57
C GLN A 209 -16.27 6.47 6.60
N LEU A 210 -15.51 6.28 5.52
CA LEU A 210 -14.68 5.08 5.33
C LEU A 210 -13.22 5.28 5.72
N ASN A 211 -12.65 6.45 5.41
CA ASN A 211 -11.21 6.68 5.47
C ASN A 211 -10.78 7.96 6.21
N ALA A 212 -11.69 8.55 7.01
CA ALA A 212 -11.33 9.62 7.92
C ALA A 212 -10.44 9.12 9.08
N GLY A 213 -9.47 9.95 9.44
CA GLY A 213 -8.71 9.87 10.66
C GLY A 213 -9.37 10.66 11.81
N ARG A 214 -8.59 10.86 12.87
CA ARG A 214 -8.99 11.68 14.02
C ARG A 214 -8.61 13.15 13.77
N ASP A 215 -9.54 14.05 14.07
CA ASP A 215 -9.35 15.52 13.98
C ASP A 215 -8.96 16.04 12.59
N ASP A 216 -9.34 15.32 11.53
CA ASP A 216 -8.99 15.64 10.15
C ASP A 216 -9.40 17.05 9.70
N HIS A 217 -10.56 17.51 10.17
CA HIS A 217 -11.11 18.85 9.86
C HIS A 217 -10.80 19.89 10.94
N HIS A 218 -10.00 19.54 11.97
CA HIS A 218 -9.63 20.43 13.06
C HIS A 218 -8.13 20.72 13.03
N TRP A 219 -7.70 21.88 13.54
CA TRP A 219 -6.28 22.23 13.55
C TRP A 219 -5.42 21.27 14.39
N HIS A 220 -6.03 20.52 15.32
CA HIS A 220 -5.33 19.51 16.13
C HIS A 220 -4.84 18.34 15.27
N GLY A 221 -5.51 18.06 14.14
CA GLY A 221 -5.08 17.06 13.18
C GLY A 221 -3.69 17.35 12.61
N TYR A 222 -3.28 18.62 12.47
CA TYR A 222 -1.94 18.95 11.97
C TYR A 222 -0.82 18.33 12.81
N THR A 223 -0.98 18.21 14.14
CA THR A 223 0.07 17.66 15.00
C THR A 223 0.44 16.23 14.60
N ALA A 224 -0.56 15.37 14.43
CA ALA A 224 -0.32 13.98 14.02
C ALA A 224 0.21 13.90 12.58
N ARG A 225 -0.34 14.71 11.66
CA ARG A 225 0.07 14.67 10.24
C ARG A 225 1.47 15.26 10.01
N LEU A 226 1.86 16.30 10.73
CA LEU A 226 3.23 16.84 10.72
C LEU A 226 4.23 15.84 11.30
N ALA A 227 3.85 15.09 12.34
CA ALA A 227 4.69 14.01 12.86
C ALA A 227 4.93 12.90 11.83
N LEU A 228 3.91 12.56 11.02
CA LEU A 228 4.06 11.63 9.89
C LEU A 228 4.94 12.22 8.79
N ALA A 229 4.77 13.50 8.45
CA ALA A 229 5.60 14.19 7.46
C ALA A 229 7.08 14.20 7.89
N LEU A 230 7.37 14.49 9.17
CA LEU A 230 8.73 14.44 9.71
C LEU A 230 9.33 13.04 9.60
N GLN A 231 8.58 12.00 9.97
CA GLN A 231 9.04 10.61 9.83
C GLN A 231 9.33 10.24 8.37
N ALA A 232 8.49 10.70 7.43
CA ALA A 232 8.73 10.51 6.01
C ALA A 232 10.03 11.17 5.54
N LEU A 233 10.30 12.41 5.97
CA LEU A 233 11.55 13.10 5.65
C LEU A 233 12.77 12.37 6.21
N GLN A 234 12.70 11.92 7.46
CA GLN A 234 13.77 11.12 8.09
C GLN A 234 14.04 9.82 7.33
N SER A 235 12.99 9.14 6.86
CA SER A 235 13.11 7.93 6.04
C SER A 235 13.82 8.22 4.70
N LEU A 236 13.56 9.37 4.07
CA LEU A 236 14.26 9.78 2.85
C LEU A 236 15.73 10.14 3.12
N GLU A 237 16.03 10.82 4.22
CA GLU A 237 17.41 11.15 4.63
C GLU A 237 18.24 9.88 4.90
N GLN A 238 17.67 8.89 5.59
CA GLN A 238 18.29 7.57 5.75
C GLN A 238 18.50 6.88 4.40
N GLY A 239 17.51 6.98 3.51
CA GLY A 239 17.59 6.46 2.16
C GLY A 239 18.73 7.08 1.34
N ASP A 240 19.01 8.37 1.53
CA ASP A 240 20.11 9.07 0.87
C ASP A 240 21.45 8.47 1.28
N VAL A 241 21.61 8.18 2.58
CA VAL A 241 22.77 7.47 3.12
C VAL A 241 22.91 6.07 2.52
N MET A 242 21.81 5.32 2.40
CA MET A 242 21.82 3.97 1.81
C MET A 242 22.25 3.98 0.33
N VAL A 243 21.68 4.89 -0.45
CA VAL A 243 21.95 5.02 -1.89
C VAL A 243 23.37 5.51 -2.15
N HIS A 244 23.87 6.50 -1.41
CA HIS A 244 25.19 7.08 -1.64
C HIS A 244 26.36 6.27 -1.06
N LYS A 245 26.13 5.46 -0.02
CA LYS A 245 27.18 4.63 0.58
C LYS A 245 27.29 3.23 -0.02
N ASN A 246 26.53 2.90 -1.08
CA ASN A 246 26.43 1.56 -1.66
C ASN A 246 26.26 0.47 -0.58
N LEU A 247 25.45 0.75 0.45
CA LEU A 247 25.22 -0.24 1.49
C LEU A 247 24.48 -1.43 0.86
N PRO A 248 24.97 -2.67 1.05
CA PRO A 248 24.39 -3.83 0.37
C PRO A 248 22.94 -4.03 0.84
N VAL A 249 21.99 -3.78 -0.05
CA VAL A 249 20.59 -4.14 0.16
C VAL A 249 20.48 -5.66 0.01
N LYS A 250 20.09 -6.34 1.08
CA LYS A 250 19.96 -7.81 1.04
C LYS A 250 18.74 -8.17 0.19
N SER A 251 18.82 -9.22 -0.62
CA SER A 251 17.62 -9.81 -1.24
C SER A 251 17.23 -11.04 -0.44
N ALA A 252 15.97 -11.16 -0.02
CA ALA A 252 15.50 -12.39 0.59
C ALA A 252 15.40 -13.49 -0.48
N GLN A 253 15.87 -14.70 -0.17
CA GLN A 253 15.51 -15.89 -0.96
C GLN A 253 14.14 -16.38 -0.52
N ILE A 254 13.09 -15.84 -1.12
CA ILE A 254 11.68 -16.21 -0.86
C ILE A 254 11.01 -16.51 -2.20
N GLY A 255 10.48 -17.73 -2.38
CA GLY A 255 9.45 -18.16 -3.35
C GLY A 255 9.56 -17.76 -4.84
N TRP A 256 9.77 -18.75 -5.72
CA TRP A 256 9.80 -18.81 -7.21
C TRP A 256 10.85 -18.03 -8.05
N PRO A 257 11.71 -18.68 -8.88
CA PRO A 257 11.69 -20.12 -9.18
C PRO A 257 12.29 -20.98 -8.06
N PHE A 258 12.73 -20.36 -6.97
CA PHE A 258 13.50 -21.04 -5.93
C PHE A 258 12.66 -21.65 -4.80
N ASN A 259 11.62 -22.41 -5.17
CA ASN A 259 11.06 -23.45 -4.30
C ASN A 259 11.36 -24.84 -4.90
N LEU A 260 12.64 -25.12 -5.22
CA LEU A 260 13.10 -26.50 -5.24
C LEU A 260 13.48 -26.84 -3.81
N LYS A 261 12.53 -27.45 -3.08
CA LYS A 261 12.89 -28.27 -1.92
C LYS A 261 13.88 -29.33 -2.43
N GLY A 262 15.11 -29.29 -1.90
CA GLY A 262 15.94 -30.49 -1.84
C GLY A 262 15.32 -31.49 -0.88
#